data_AF-A0A961J8Y0-F1
#
_entry.id   AF-A0A961J8Y0-F1
#
_cell.length_a   1.000
_cell.length_b   1.000
_cell.length_c   1.000
_cell.angle_alpha   90.00
_cell.angle_beta   90.00
_cell.angle_gamma   90.00
#
_symmetry.space_group_name_H-M   'P 1'
#
loop_
_entity.id
_entity.type
_entity.pdbx_description
1 polymer ?
#
loop_
_entity_poly.entity_id
_entity_poly.type
_entity_poly.pdbx_seq_one_letter_code
_entity_poly.pdbx_strand_id
1 'polypeptide(L)'
;MLEMGQAPAAKGTGGALVKDISEATFMEDVIEASKEVPVIVDFWAPWCGPCKTLGPALEAAVSAAGGKVKMVKVNVDENQQIAGQLRIQSIPTVYAFFDGQPVDGFQGALPPSQVNAFVDKMAALASEGPLAAALAAAEEMLEAGALDDAAQTFAAIIEEDDKMAAAYGGLARVKITQGDLDGAEAVLNGAPAQISHAAEIEGAHAKIALARQAANAGPLDELRAKVEADPADHAARFELAQALHAAGDVQGAVDALLDIVRRDAGWEDGKAKTQLFTIFDALKPNDPVVLTGRRKLSSLLFA
;
A
#
# COMPACT_ATOMS: atom_id res chain seq x y z
N MET A 1 -40.67 30.87 23.61
CA MET A 1 -40.51 29.53 23.02
C MET A 1 -40.23 29.76 21.55
N LEU A 2 -38.96 29.96 21.21
CA LEU A 2 -38.48 30.26 19.86
C LEU A 2 -37.34 29.27 19.62
N GLU A 3 -37.66 28.21 18.89
CA GLU A 3 -36.72 27.17 18.47
C GLU A 3 -35.72 27.76 17.48
N MET A 4 -34.45 27.80 17.86
CA MET A 4 -33.36 28.07 16.93
C MET A 4 -32.82 26.74 16.42
N GLY A 5 -33.05 26.50 15.13
CA GLY A 5 -32.68 25.28 14.43
C GLY A 5 -31.18 24.98 14.50
N GLN A 6 -30.87 23.76 14.93
CA GLN A 6 -29.59 23.10 14.69
C GLN A 6 -29.37 22.97 13.18
N ALA A 7 -28.36 23.65 12.65
CA ALA A 7 -27.84 23.35 11.33
C ALA A 7 -27.01 22.06 11.40
N PRO A 8 -27.20 21.11 10.47
CA PRO A 8 -26.44 19.86 10.45
C PRO A 8 -24.98 20.12 10.07
N ALA A 9 -24.06 19.48 10.78
CA ALA A 9 -22.63 19.47 10.47
C ALA A 9 -22.41 18.98 9.03
N ALA A 10 -21.73 19.78 8.23
CA ALA A 10 -21.31 19.40 6.89
C ALA A 10 -20.25 18.30 6.98
N LYS A 11 -20.61 17.08 6.60
CA LYS A 11 -19.66 15.97 6.42
C LYS A 11 -18.75 16.30 5.23
N GLY A 12 -17.49 16.60 5.52
CA GLY A 12 -16.43 16.73 4.51
C GLY A 12 -16.09 15.36 3.91
N THR A 13 -16.05 15.30 2.58
CA THR A 13 -15.75 14.12 1.77
C THR A 13 -14.24 13.94 1.55
N GLY A 14 -13.48 13.76 2.64
CA GLY A 14 -12.06 13.40 2.60
C GLY A 14 -11.85 12.07 3.33
N GLY A 15 -11.77 10.97 2.59
CA GLY A 15 -11.70 9.61 3.15
C GLY A 15 -10.40 9.36 3.94
N ALA A 16 -10.50 8.49 4.97
CA ALA A 16 -9.46 7.83 5.80
C ALA A 16 -8.30 8.65 6.40
N LEU A 17 -7.81 9.70 5.73
CA LEU A 17 -6.60 10.46 6.05
C LEU A 17 -6.87 11.79 6.75
N VAL A 18 -8.12 12.28 6.74
CA VAL A 18 -8.57 13.49 7.44
C VAL A 18 -9.69 13.10 8.40
N LYS A 19 -9.54 13.39 9.69
CA LYS A 19 -10.52 13.02 10.72
C LYS A 19 -10.73 14.14 11.74
N ASP A 20 -11.98 14.51 12.02
CA ASP A 20 -12.29 15.29 13.22
C ASP A 20 -12.26 14.37 14.44
N ILE A 21 -11.59 14.79 15.51
CA ILE A 21 -11.38 13.96 16.70
C ILE A 21 -11.86 14.66 17.97
N SER A 22 -12.01 13.87 19.03
CA SER A 22 -12.37 14.36 20.36
C SER A 22 -11.26 14.08 21.37
N GLU A 23 -11.40 14.63 22.58
CA GLU A 23 -10.47 14.36 23.67
C GLU A 23 -10.28 12.86 23.94
N ALA A 24 -11.35 12.08 23.79
CA ALA A 24 -11.32 10.64 24.03
C ALA A 24 -10.45 9.88 23.02
N THR A 25 -10.29 10.38 21.79
CA THR A 25 -9.59 9.65 20.72
C THR A 25 -8.22 10.24 20.39
N PHE A 26 -7.81 11.34 21.01
CA PHE A 26 -6.52 11.99 20.74
C PHE A 26 -5.30 11.09 21.00
N MET A 27 -5.33 10.30 22.07
CA MET A 27 -4.23 9.37 22.35
C MET A 27 -4.04 8.35 21.22
N GLU A 28 -5.13 7.75 20.75
CA GLU A 28 -5.10 6.75 19.68
C GLU A 28 -4.82 7.40 18.31
N ASP A 29 -5.61 8.41 17.95
CA ASP A 29 -5.61 9.02 16.61
C ASP A 29 -4.43 9.96 16.35
N VAL A 30 -3.72 10.41 17.40
CA VAL A 30 -2.57 11.32 17.29
C VAL A 30 -1.32 10.67 17.84
N ILE A 31 -1.29 10.32 19.13
CA ILE A 31 -0.05 9.89 19.78
C ILE A 31 0.37 8.51 19.26
N GLU A 32 -0.50 7.51 19.36
CA GLU A 32 -0.19 6.16 18.89
C GLU A 32 -0.07 6.11 17.36
N ALA A 33 -1.01 6.73 16.63
CA ALA A 33 -0.91 6.82 15.17
C ALA A 33 0.38 7.50 14.68
N SER A 34 0.94 8.44 15.45
CA SER A 34 2.18 9.15 15.08
C SER A 34 3.44 8.29 15.14
N LYS A 35 3.39 7.11 15.79
CA LYS A 35 4.50 6.14 15.78
C LYS A 35 4.62 5.45 14.42
N GLU A 36 3.49 5.22 13.74
CA GLU A 36 3.44 4.63 12.41
C GLU A 36 3.72 5.68 11.31
N VAL A 37 3.04 6.82 11.40
CA VAL A 37 3.04 7.85 10.34
C VAL A 37 2.85 9.24 10.94
N PRO A 38 3.56 10.28 10.47
CA PRO A 38 3.37 11.64 10.96
C PRO A 38 1.90 12.08 10.95
N VAL A 39 1.45 12.65 12.07
CA VAL A 39 0.06 13.14 12.24
C VAL A 39 0.09 14.66 12.37
N ILE A 40 -0.56 15.35 11.44
CA ILE A 40 -0.78 16.79 11.50
C ILE A 40 -2.09 17.06 12.24
N VAL A 41 -2.05 17.91 13.26
CA VAL A 41 -3.20 18.33 14.06
C VAL A 41 -3.50 19.80 13.77
N ASP A 42 -4.66 20.07 13.16
CA ASP A 42 -5.18 21.42 12.93
C ASP A 42 -6.13 21.84 14.06
N PHE A 43 -5.71 22.79 14.89
CA PHE A 43 -6.50 23.36 15.98
C PHE A 43 -7.31 24.56 15.45
N TRP A 44 -8.63 24.40 15.43
CA TRP A 44 -9.55 25.34 14.78
C TRP A 44 -10.80 25.62 15.64
N ALA A 45 -11.64 26.55 15.18
CA ALA A 45 -12.99 26.77 15.70
C ALA A 45 -13.92 27.37 14.62
N PRO A 46 -15.26 27.22 14.70
CA PRO A 46 -16.18 27.69 13.66
C PRO A 46 -16.14 29.21 13.40
N TRP A 47 -15.82 29.98 14.44
CA TRP A 47 -15.71 31.43 14.41
C TRP A 47 -14.35 31.93 13.90
N CYS A 48 -13.37 31.03 13.71
CA CYS A 48 -12.05 31.37 13.20
C CYS A 48 -12.09 31.64 11.69
N GLY A 49 -12.03 32.91 11.31
CA GLY A 49 -11.97 33.34 9.91
C GLY A 49 -10.80 32.72 9.13
N PRO A 50 -9.54 32.86 9.58
CA PRO A 50 -8.38 32.31 8.87
C PRO A 50 -8.38 30.78 8.72
N CYS A 51 -8.98 30.06 9.68
CA CYS A 51 -9.09 28.59 9.63
C CYS A 51 -9.87 28.11 8.40
N LYS A 52 -10.84 28.90 7.91
CA LYS A 52 -11.66 28.56 6.73
C LYS A 52 -10.86 28.51 5.43
N THR A 53 -9.68 29.14 5.39
CA THR A 53 -8.76 29.06 4.24
C THR A 53 -7.67 28.03 4.48
N LEU A 54 -7.13 27.95 5.69
CA LEU A 54 -6.04 27.04 6.01
C LEU A 54 -6.45 25.57 5.97
N GLY A 55 -7.59 25.22 6.58
CA GLY A 55 -8.08 23.84 6.66
C GLY A 55 -8.16 23.15 5.30
N PRO A 56 -8.86 23.72 4.29
CA PRO A 56 -8.92 23.14 2.95
C PRO A 56 -7.56 23.01 2.25
N ALA A 57 -6.63 23.93 2.51
CA ALA A 57 -5.27 23.85 1.95
C ALA A 57 -4.47 22.69 2.55
N LEU A 58 -4.58 22.47 3.87
CA LEU A 58 -3.97 21.33 4.57
C LEU A 58 -4.58 20.00 4.09
N GLU A 59 -5.91 19.91 4.03
CA GLU A 59 -6.62 18.72 3.57
C GLU A 59 -6.19 18.32 2.14
N ALA A 60 -6.04 19.31 1.24
CA ALA A 60 -5.56 19.08 -0.12
C ALA A 60 -4.10 18.59 -0.16
N ALA A 61 -3.21 19.22 0.63
CA ALA A 61 -1.80 18.83 0.68
C ALA A 61 -1.60 17.42 1.29
N VAL A 62 -2.32 17.10 2.36
CA VAL A 62 -2.28 15.77 3.00
C VAL A 62 -2.84 14.70 2.08
N SER A 63 -3.92 14.99 1.36
CA SER A 63 -4.46 14.08 0.34
C SER A 63 -3.44 13.82 -0.77
N ALA A 64 -2.71 14.86 -1.21
CA ALA A 64 -1.65 14.74 -2.21
C ALA A 64 -0.43 13.93 -1.70
N ALA A 65 -0.18 13.89 -0.39
CA ALA A 65 0.88 13.09 0.21
C ALA A 65 0.59 11.57 0.19
N GLY A 66 -0.60 11.15 -0.21
CA GLY A 66 -0.90 9.75 -0.54
C GLY A 66 -0.75 8.78 0.63
N GLY A 67 -1.08 9.23 1.85
CA GLY A 67 -1.01 8.40 3.06
C GLY A 67 0.31 8.44 3.83
N LYS A 68 1.32 9.18 3.34
CA LYS A 68 2.58 9.41 4.07
C LYS A 68 2.44 10.32 5.29
N VAL A 69 1.30 10.98 5.42
CA VAL A 69 0.93 11.86 6.53
C VAL A 69 -0.56 11.67 6.76
N LYS A 70 -0.98 11.60 8.03
CA LYS A 70 -2.39 11.67 8.44
C LYS A 70 -2.67 13.07 8.98
N MET A 71 -3.93 13.48 8.92
CA MET A 71 -4.38 14.75 9.48
C MET A 71 -5.59 14.54 10.38
N VAL A 72 -5.56 15.20 11.52
CA VAL A 72 -6.73 15.34 12.39
C VAL A 72 -7.06 16.80 12.63
N LYS A 73 -8.33 17.04 12.93
CA LYS A 73 -8.85 18.37 13.23
C LYS A 73 -9.42 18.37 14.64
N VAL A 74 -9.00 19.37 15.41
CA VAL A 74 -9.40 19.53 16.82
C VAL A 74 -10.10 20.87 16.97
N ASN A 75 -11.40 20.83 17.26
CA ASN A 75 -12.14 22.03 17.63
C ASN A 75 -11.77 22.43 19.07
N VAL A 76 -11.15 23.58 19.26
CA VAL A 76 -10.66 24.03 20.58
C VAL A 76 -11.80 24.39 21.54
N ASP A 77 -12.99 24.73 21.04
CA ASP A 77 -14.16 25.03 21.90
C ASP A 77 -14.69 23.76 22.57
N GLU A 78 -14.62 22.64 21.87
CA GLU A 78 -15.12 21.33 22.29
C GLU A 78 -14.06 20.51 23.03
N ASN A 79 -12.77 20.79 22.80
CA ASN A 79 -11.63 20.02 23.30
C ASN A 79 -10.67 20.89 24.14
N GLN A 80 -11.22 21.58 25.14
CA GLN A 80 -10.50 22.59 25.93
C GLN A 80 -9.35 22.00 26.76
N GLN A 81 -9.47 20.74 27.22
CA GLN A 81 -8.42 20.10 28.01
C GLN A 81 -7.18 19.88 27.16
N ILE A 82 -7.33 19.38 25.94
CA ILE A 82 -6.22 19.19 24.99
C ILE A 82 -5.61 20.54 24.61
N ALA A 83 -6.45 21.52 24.27
CA ALA A 83 -5.99 22.87 23.93
C ALA A 83 -5.14 23.47 25.08
N GLY A 84 -5.57 23.27 26.33
CA GLY A 84 -4.81 23.67 27.52
C GLY A 84 -3.50 22.91 27.70
N GLN A 85 -3.51 21.58 27.56
CA GLN A 85 -2.32 20.73 27.70
C GLN A 85 -1.24 21.06 26.67
N LEU A 86 -1.65 21.26 25.41
CA LEU A 86 -0.77 21.62 24.30
C LEU A 86 -0.49 23.13 24.21
N ARG A 87 -1.00 23.90 25.19
CA ARG A 87 -0.79 25.35 25.34
C ARG A 87 -1.16 26.14 24.09
N ILE A 88 -2.30 25.81 23.47
CA ILE A 88 -2.83 26.51 22.32
C ILE A 88 -3.33 27.90 22.77
N GLN A 89 -2.61 28.95 22.37
CA GLN A 89 -2.92 30.35 22.75
C GLN A 89 -3.68 31.12 21.67
N SER A 90 -3.62 30.66 20.42
CA SER A 90 -4.32 31.26 19.30
C SER A 90 -4.69 30.21 18.26
N ILE A 91 -5.67 30.52 17.42
CA ILE A 91 -6.07 29.68 16.29
C ILE A 91 -6.06 30.48 14.98
N PRO A 92 -5.72 29.85 13.83
CA PRO A 92 -5.32 28.45 13.71
C PRO A 92 -3.92 28.19 14.29
N THR A 93 -3.74 27.03 14.91
CA THR A 93 -2.42 26.49 15.27
C THR A 93 -2.34 25.09 14.69
N VAL A 94 -1.20 24.74 14.11
CA VAL A 94 -0.97 23.41 13.54
C VAL A 94 0.27 22.81 14.19
N TYR A 95 0.13 21.60 14.71
CA TYR A 95 1.26 20.80 15.20
C TYR A 95 1.39 19.53 14.39
N ALA A 96 2.61 19.09 14.13
CA ALA A 96 2.89 17.76 13.62
C ALA A 96 3.47 16.90 14.73
N PHE A 97 2.96 15.69 14.84
CA PHE A 97 3.42 14.66 15.76
C PHE A 97 4.09 13.54 14.98
N PHE A 98 5.20 13.04 15.51
CA PHE A 98 5.86 11.83 15.03
C PHE A 98 6.54 11.14 16.22
N ASP A 99 6.46 9.82 16.26
CA ASP A 99 6.96 8.99 17.38
C ASP A 99 6.42 9.44 18.76
N GLY A 100 5.13 9.77 18.80
CA GLY A 100 4.42 10.20 20.00
C GLY A 100 4.78 11.60 20.52
N GLN A 101 5.61 12.37 19.80
CA GLN A 101 6.08 13.69 20.21
C GLN A 101 5.75 14.77 19.18
N PRO A 102 5.52 16.03 19.58
CA PRO A 102 5.42 17.14 18.64
C PRO A 102 6.81 17.41 18.03
N VAL A 103 6.92 17.30 16.70
CA VAL A 103 8.19 17.45 15.97
C VAL A 103 8.29 18.76 15.18
N ASP A 104 7.16 19.38 14.85
CA ASP A 104 7.11 20.68 14.19
C ASP A 104 5.75 21.35 14.38
N GLY A 105 5.63 22.63 14.03
CA GLY A 105 4.37 23.34 14.07
C GLY A 105 4.45 24.80 13.67
N PHE A 106 3.29 25.39 13.38
CA PHE A 106 3.16 26.81 13.07
C PHE A 106 1.85 27.39 13.61
N GLN A 107 1.80 28.72 13.72
CA GLN A 107 0.63 29.46 14.16
C GLN A 107 0.22 30.47 13.09
N GLY A 108 -1.08 30.67 12.92
CA GLY A 108 -1.66 31.53 11.90
C GLY A 108 -1.82 30.85 10.53
N ALA A 109 -2.45 31.54 9.59
CA ALA A 109 -2.63 31.05 8.24
C ALA A 109 -1.36 31.28 7.40
N LEU A 110 -0.84 30.20 6.80
CA LEU A 110 0.30 30.26 5.89
C LEU A 110 -0.13 30.28 4.41
N PRO A 111 0.71 30.81 3.50
CA PRO A 111 0.49 30.66 2.06
C PRO A 111 0.51 29.18 1.63
N PRO A 112 -0.21 28.79 0.56
CA PRO A 112 -0.28 27.39 0.11
C PRO A 112 1.07 26.73 -0.14
N SER A 113 2.07 27.47 -0.65
CA SER A 113 3.41 26.92 -0.87
C SER A 113 4.12 26.51 0.42
N GLN A 114 3.89 27.25 1.52
CA GLN A 114 4.47 26.91 2.83
C GLN A 114 3.70 25.75 3.49
N VAL A 115 2.39 25.67 3.27
CA VAL A 115 1.58 24.51 3.69
C VAL A 115 2.09 23.24 3.00
N ASN A 116 2.29 23.28 1.68
CA ASN A 116 2.84 22.13 0.94
C ASN A 116 4.23 21.76 1.45
N ALA A 117 5.13 22.74 1.64
CA ALA A 117 6.47 22.47 2.15
C ALA A 117 6.46 21.85 3.56
N PHE A 118 5.54 22.27 4.42
CA PHE A 118 5.34 21.68 5.74
C PHE A 118 4.89 20.22 5.65
N VAL A 119 3.88 19.93 4.81
CA VAL A 119 3.38 18.56 4.60
C VAL A 119 4.44 17.67 3.96
N ASP A 120 5.17 18.17 2.97
CA ASP A 120 6.26 17.42 2.31
C ASP A 120 7.38 17.07 3.31
N LYS A 121 7.75 18.02 4.18
CA LYS A 121 8.72 17.77 5.26
C LYS A 121 8.22 16.68 6.20
N MET A 122 6.95 16.70 6.58
CA MET A 122 6.38 15.64 7.41
C MET A 122 6.33 14.31 6.67
N ALA A 123 5.91 14.27 5.41
CA ALA A 123 5.88 13.07 4.59
C ALA A 123 7.27 12.41 4.43
N ALA A 124 8.34 13.21 4.44
CA ALA A 124 9.71 12.71 4.42
C ALA A 124 10.06 11.94 5.71
N LEU A 125 9.58 12.37 6.88
CA LEU A 125 9.83 11.68 8.16
C LEU A 125 9.27 10.25 8.17
N ALA A 126 8.13 10.01 7.51
CA ALA A 126 7.58 8.66 7.35
C ALA A 126 8.55 7.73 6.59
N SER A 127 9.35 8.29 5.68
CA SER A 127 10.32 7.53 4.87
C SER A 127 11.67 7.35 5.58
N GLU A 128 11.90 8.06 6.69
CA GLU A 128 13.16 8.06 7.45
C GLU A 128 12.99 7.53 8.89
N GLY A 129 11.78 7.11 9.26
CA GLY A 129 11.47 6.61 10.60
C GLY A 129 12.15 5.26 10.93
N PRO A 130 12.19 4.87 12.22
CA PRO A 130 12.82 3.63 12.66
C PRO A 130 12.28 2.38 11.94
N LEU A 131 10.96 2.29 11.75
CA LEU A 131 10.32 1.18 11.04
C LEU A 131 10.65 1.17 9.55
N ALA A 132 10.71 2.34 8.91
CA ALA A 132 11.11 2.44 7.50
C ALA A 132 12.59 2.03 7.30
N ALA A 133 13.47 2.44 8.22
CA ALA A 133 14.87 2.02 8.21
C ALA A 133 15.03 0.50 8.45
N ALA A 134 14.26 -0.07 9.39
CA ALA A 134 14.23 -1.50 9.63
C ALA A 134 13.72 -2.28 8.40
N LEU A 135 12.69 -1.78 7.74
CA LEU A 135 12.15 -2.38 6.52
C LEU A 135 13.18 -2.38 5.39
N ALA A 136 13.88 -1.25 5.19
CA ALA A 136 14.95 -1.15 4.21
C ALA A 136 16.10 -2.13 4.50
N ALA A 137 16.49 -2.26 5.78
CA ALA A 137 17.51 -3.22 6.19
C ALA A 137 17.06 -4.68 5.96
N ALA A 138 15.81 -5.01 6.27
CA ALA A 138 15.25 -6.35 6.05
C ALA A 138 15.21 -6.72 4.55
N GLU A 139 14.87 -5.77 3.68
CA GLU A 139 14.93 -5.96 2.23
C GLU A 139 16.36 -6.18 1.73
N GLU A 140 17.34 -5.42 2.24
CA GLU A 140 18.76 -5.63 1.91
C GLU A 140 19.24 -7.02 2.35
N MET A 141 18.86 -7.47 3.55
CA MET A 141 19.16 -8.82 4.04
C MET A 141 18.56 -9.90 3.15
N LEU A 142 17.31 -9.73 2.70
CA LEU A 142 16.66 -10.65 1.78
C LEU A 142 17.38 -10.70 0.43
N GLU A 143 17.75 -9.55 -0.14
CA GLU A 143 18.51 -9.48 -1.39
C GLU A 143 19.91 -10.10 -1.26
N ALA A 144 20.56 -9.94 -0.10
CA ALA A 144 21.84 -10.55 0.23
C ALA A 144 21.75 -12.06 0.55
N GLY A 145 20.54 -12.62 0.66
CA GLY A 145 20.32 -14.02 1.03
C GLY A 145 20.51 -14.33 2.53
N ALA A 146 20.58 -13.31 3.39
CA ALA A 146 20.57 -13.46 4.84
C ALA A 146 19.13 -13.73 5.33
N LEU A 147 18.59 -14.89 4.96
CA LEU A 147 17.16 -15.21 5.08
C LEU A 147 16.67 -15.21 6.54
N ASP A 148 17.46 -15.74 7.47
CA ASP A 148 17.05 -15.82 8.89
C ASP A 148 16.99 -14.41 9.53
N ASP A 149 18.00 -13.57 9.27
CA ASP A 149 18.05 -12.19 9.76
C ASP A 149 16.93 -11.33 9.14
N ALA A 150 16.67 -11.51 7.85
CA ALA A 150 15.56 -10.86 7.16
C ALA A 150 14.21 -11.27 7.77
N ALA A 151 14.00 -12.58 7.98
CA ALA A 151 12.77 -13.08 8.60
C ALA A 151 12.55 -12.50 9.99
N GLN A 152 13.59 -12.47 10.82
CA GLN A 152 13.52 -11.92 12.17
C GLN A 152 13.18 -10.42 12.14
N THR A 153 13.80 -9.66 11.23
CA THR A 153 13.58 -8.22 11.12
C THR A 153 12.16 -7.91 10.64
N PHE A 154 11.66 -8.61 9.61
CA PHE A 154 10.27 -8.44 9.18
C PHE A 154 9.26 -8.83 10.27
N ALA A 155 9.52 -9.91 11.02
CA ALA A 155 8.66 -10.31 12.13
C ALA A 155 8.61 -9.26 13.24
N ALA A 156 9.75 -8.66 13.59
CA ALA A 156 9.81 -7.57 14.57
C ALA A 156 9.05 -6.32 14.11
N ILE A 157 9.11 -5.99 12.81
CA ILE A 157 8.32 -4.89 12.23
C ILE A 157 6.82 -5.17 12.36
N ILE A 158 6.38 -6.40 12.08
CA ILE A 158 4.98 -6.82 12.21
C ILE A 158 4.50 -6.76 13.67
N GLU A 159 5.36 -7.10 14.63
CA GLU A 159 5.03 -7.03 16.06
C GLU A 159 4.84 -5.58 16.54
N GLU A 160 5.62 -4.65 16.00
CA GLU A 160 5.50 -3.21 16.32
C GLU A 160 4.33 -2.55 15.57
N ASP A 161 4.13 -2.88 14.29
CA ASP A 161 3.03 -2.38 13.45
C ASP A 161 2.44 -3.52 12.60
N ASP A 162 1.30 -4.04 13.06
CA ASP A 162 0.57 -5.13 12.40
C ASP A 162 -0.11 -4.72 11.08
N LYS A 163 -0.07 -3.43 10.71
CA LYS A 163 -0.58 -2.91 9.43
C LYS A 163 0.54 -2.64 8.43
N MET A 164 1.78 -3.01 8.72
CA MET A 164 2.90 -2.85 7.80
C MET A 164 2.88 -3.93 6.70
N ALA A 165 2.06 -3.74 5.67
CA ALA A 165 1.89 -4.69 4.56
C ALA A 165 3.20 -5.13 3.90
N ALA A 166 4.15 -4.20 3.76
CA ALA A 166 5.46 -4.50 3.21
C ALA A 166 6.25 -5.53 4.03
N ALA A 167 6.09 -5.54 5.36
CA ALA A 167 6.77 -6.50 6.22
C ALA A 167 6.19 -7.91 6.08
N TYR A 168 4.87 -8.04 5.98
CA TYR A 168 4.21 -9.31 5.66
C TYR A 168 4.62 -9.85 4.29
N GLY A 169 4.60 -9.01 3.25
CA GLY A 169 5.04 -9.39 1.91
C GLY A 169 6.52 -9.77 1.86
N GLY A 170 7.37 -9.05 2.59
CA GLY A 170 8.79 -9.35 2.77
C GLY A 170 9.03 -10.71 3.45
N LEU A 171 8.38 -10.95 4.60
CA LEU A 171 8.49 -12.22 5.32
C LEU A 171 7.97 -13.41 4.49
N ALA A 172 6.86 -13.24 3.77
CA ALA A 172 6.37 -14.26 2.85
C ALA A 172 7.38 -14.54 1.73
N ARG A 173 8.05 -13.52 1.17
CA ARG A 173 9.13 -13.72 0.19
C ARG A 173 10.33 -14.46 0.77
N VAL A 174 10.69 -14.23 2.04
CA VAL A 174 11.73 -15.01 2.71
C VAL A 174 11.34 -16.49 2.73
N LYS A 175 10.11 -16.79 3.17
CA LYS A 175 9.57 -18.16 3.23
C LYS A 175 9.53 -18.85 1.86
N ILE A 176 9.10 -18.15 0.82
CA ILE A 176 9.13 -18.65 -0.56
C ILE A 176 10.57 -18.99 -0.99
N THR A 177 11.54 -18.13 -0.65
CA THR A 177 12.96 -18.35 -0.97
C THR A 177 13.53 -19.55 -0.23
N GLN A 178 13.05 -19.83 0.98
CA GLN A 178 13.39 -21.04 1.76
C GLN A 178 12.68 -22.32 1.24
N GLY A 179 11.75 -22.20 0.28
CA GLY A 179 10.91 -23.29 -0.20
C GLY A 179 9.74 -23.65 0.71
N ASP A 180 9.51 -22.86 1.77
CA ASP A 180 8.42 -23.05 2.74
C ASP A 180 7.16 -22.31 2.26
N LEU A 181 6.49 -22.86 1.24
CA LEU A 181 5.30 -22.22 0.64
C LEU A 181 4.10 -22.21 1.60
N ASP A 182 3.94 -23.25 2.41
CA ASP A 182 2.87 -23.30 3.41
C ASP A 182 3.11 -22.29 4.54
N GLY A 183 4.37 -22.12 4.98
CA GLY A 183 4.74 -21.07 5.91
C GLY A 183 4.57 -19.66 5.33
N ALA A 184 4.87 -19.46 4.05
CA ALA A 184 4.61 -18.19 3.36
C ALA A 184 3.10 -17.85 3.36
N GLU A 185 2.25 -18.83 3.08
CA GLU A 185 0.80 -18.66 3.09
C GLU A 185 0.26 -18.40 4.51
N ALA A 186 0.82 -19.08 5.51
CA ALA A 186 0.46 -18.85 6.91
C ALA A 186 0.77 -17.41 7.37
N VAL A 187 1.89 -16.82 6.92
CA VAL A 187 2.24 -15.42 7.19
C VAL A 187 1.17 -14.49 6.63
N LEU A 188 0.77 -14.66 5.37
CA LEU A 188 -0.23 -13.79 4.73
C LEU A 188 -1.62 -13.97 5.35
N ASN A 189 -1.98 -15.18 5.75
CA ASN A 189 -3.23 -15.45 6.48
C ASN A 189 -3.28 -14.79 7.87
N GLY A 190 -2.12 -14.43 8.43
CA GLY A 190 -2.00 -13.68 9.67
C GLY A 190 -2.10 -12.16 9.53
N ALA A 191 -2.22 -11.63 8.30
CA ALA A 191 -2.36 -10.21 8.04
C ALA A 191 -3.76 -9.70 8.42
N PRO A 192 -3.88 -8.50 9.04
CA PRO A 192 -5.18 -7.89 9.31
C PRO A 192 -5.99 -7.62 8.03
N ALA A 193 -7.32 -7.68 8.13
CA ALA A 193 -8.24 -7.46 7.01
C ALA A 193 -8.09 -6.08 6.35
N GLN A 194 -7.58 -5.09 7.09
CA GLN A 194 -7.32 -3.73 6.61
C GLN A 194 -6.23 -3.69 5.52
N ILE A 195 -5.31 -4.66 5.53
CA ILE A 195 -4.17 -4.71 4.61
C ILE A 195 -4.24 -5.88 3.64
N SER A 196 -5.30 -6.69 3.67
CA SER A 196 -5.42 -7.91 2.86
C SER A 196 -5.40 -7.67 1.35
N HIS A 197 -5.68 -6.44 0.92
CA HIS A 197 -5.66 -6.00 -0.49
C HIS A 197 -4.49 -5.06 -0.81
N ALA A 198 -3.49 -4.97 0.08
CA ALA A 198 -2.27 -4.23 -0.21
C ALA A 198 -1.48 -4.93 -1.31
N ALA A 199 -0.82 -4.16 -2.18
CA ALA A 199 -0.10 -4.68 -3.33
C ALA A 199 1.01 -5.66 -2.95
N GLU A 200 1.65 -5.44 -1.79
CA GLU A 200 2.69 -6.30 -1.24
C GLU A 200 2.15 -7.68 -0.82
N ILE A 201 0.93 -7.73 -0.30
CA ILE A 201 0.22 -8.96 0.09
C ILE A 201 -0.24 -9.71 -1.16
N GLU A 202 -0.91 -9.02 -2.08
CA GLU A 202 -1.39 -9.61 -3.33
C GLU A 202 -0.22 -10.15 -4.17
N GLY A 203 0.88 -9.40 -4.27
CA GLY A 203 2.08 -9.84 -4.96
C GLY A 203 2.75 -11.05 -4.30
N ALA A 204 2.72 -11.15 -2.96
CA ALA A 204 3.21 -12.33 -2.26
C ALA A 204 2.32 -13.56 -2.52
N HIS A 205 0.99 -13.43 -2.49
CA HIS A 205 0.07 -14.51 -2.89
C HIS A 205 0.32 -14.96 -4.33
N ALA A 206 0.51 -14.02 -5.25
CA ALA A 206 0.82 -14.32 -6.65
C ALA A 206 2.12 -15.12 -6.77
N LYS A 207 3.17 -14.76 -6.02
CA LYS A 207 4.43 -15.53 -5.96
C LYS A 207 4.25 -16.94 -5.41
N ILE A 208 3.45 -17.12 -4.35
CA ILE A 208 3.14 -18.45 -3.81
C ILE A 208 2.44 -19.30 -4.87
N ALA A 209 1.42 -18.74 -5.55
CA ALA A 209 0.70 -19.43 -6.61
C ALA A 209 1.64 -19.88 -7.73
N LEU A 210 2.52 -18.99 -8.21
CA LEU A 210 3.49 -19.31 -9.26
C LEU A 210 4.53 -20.35 -8.80
N ALA A 211 4.98 -20.29 -7.55
CA ALA A 211 5.91 -21.28 -7.00
C ALA A 211 5.26 -22.68 -6.91
N ARG A 212 3.98 -22.76 -6.48
CA ARG A 212 3.21 -24.02 -6.47
C ARG A 212 3.00 -24.57 -7.89
N GLN A 213 2.77 -23.70 -8.87
CA GLN A 213 2.66 -24.10 -10.28
C GLN A 213 3.98 -24.63 -10.82
N ALA A 214 5.10 -23.99 -10.48
CA ALA A 214 6.43 -24.42 -10.91
C ALA A 214 6.79 -25.83 -10.44
N ALA A 215 6.35 -26.23 -9.25
CA ALA A 215 6.53 -27.59 -8.73
C ALA A 215 5.84 -28.69 -9.58
N ASN A 216 4.85 -28.31 -10.39
CA ASN A 216 4.08 -29.22 -11.25
C ASN A 216 4.34 -28.98 -12.75
N ALA A 217 5.39 -28.22 -13.10
CA ALA A 217 5.69 -27.90 -14.49
C ALA A 217 6.10 -29.15 -15.29
N GLY A 218 5.49 -29.32 -16.47
CA GLY A 218 5.83 -30.39 -17.41
C GLY A 218 7.14 -30.13 -18.19
N PRO A 219 7.66 -31.14 -18.90
CA PRO A 219 8.88 -31.02 -19.69
C PRO A 219 8.70 -30.03 -20.86
N LEU A 220 9.55 -29.00 -20.88
CA LEU A 220 9.48 -27.90 -21.84
C LEU A 220 9.50 -28.36 -23.30
N ASP A 221 10.38 -29.30 -23.66
CA ASP A 221 10.55 -29.72 -25.05
C ASP A 221 9.32 -30.47 -25.58
N GLU A 222 8.67 -31.27 -24.73
CA GLU A 222 7.43 -31.96 -25.10
C GLU A 222 6.27 -30.97 -25.26
N LEU A 223 6.16 -30.00 -24.34
CA LEU A 223 5.14 -28.96 -24.41
C LEU A 223 5.31 -28.05 -25.64
N ARG A 224 6.55 -27.70 -25.99
CA ARG A 224 6.86 -26.98 -27.23
C ARG A 224 6.44 -27.77 -28.46
N ALA A 225 6.81 -29.06 -28.52
CA ALA A 225 6.45 -29.93 -29.65
C ALA A 225 4.92 -30.08 -29.80
N LYS A 226 4.17 -30.17 -28.69
CA LYS A 226 2.70 -30.20 -28.71
C LYS A 226 2.12 -28.92 -29.32
N VAL A 227 2.57 -27.75 -28.87
CA VAL A 227 2.09 -26.46 -29.37
C VAL A 227 2.49 -26.22 -30.84
N GLU A 228 3.64 -26.73 -31.27
CA GLU A 228 4.07 -26.67 -32.68
C GLU A 228 3.21 -27.58 -33.56
N ALA A 229 2.88 -28.79 -33.08
CA ALA A 229 2.02 -29.74 -33.79
C ALA A 229 0.57 -29.24 -33.91
N ASP A 230 0.05 -28.59 -32.87
CA ASP A 230 -1.28 -27.95 -32.89
C ASP A 230 -1.24 -26.54 -32.28
N PRO A 231 -1.04 -25.49 -33.12
CA PRO A 231 -1.06 -24.12 -32.66
C PRO A 231 -2.43 -23.64 -32.15
N ALA A 232 -3.52 -24.39 -32.31
CA ALA A 232 -4.82 -24.05 -31.73
C ALA A 232 -5.03 -24.68 -30.35
N ASP A 233 -4.14 -25.56 -29.89
CA ASP A 233 -4.22 -26.19 -28.57
C ASP A 233 -3.87 -25.16 -27.46
N HIS A 234 -4.91 -24.49 -26.96
CA HIS A 234 -4.79 -23.53 -25.86
C HIS A 234 -4.38 -24.18 -24.55
N ALA A 235 -4.78 -25.44 -24.30
CA ALA A 235 -4.40 -26.16 -23.09
C ALA A 235 -2.90 -26.45 -23.07
N ALA A 236 -2.35 -27.01 -24.15
CA ALA A 236 -0.92 -27.25 -24.28
C ALA A 236 -0.11 -25.94 -24.22
N ARG A 237 -0.62 -24.85 -24.81
CA ARG A 237 0.03 -23.54 -24.74
C ARG A 237 0.01 -22.95 -23.32
N PHE A 238 -1.04 -23.17 -22.56
CA PHE A 238 -1.13 -22.74 -21.16
C PHE A 238 -0.15 -23.52 -20.28
N GLU A 239 -0.08 -24.84 -20.44
CA GLU A 239 0.92 -25.68 -19.75
C GLU A 239 2.35 -25.26 -20.13
N LEU A 240 2.60 -24.97 -21.41
CA LEU A 240 3.88 -24.43 -21.88
C LEU A 240 4.20 -23.11 -21.18
N ALA A 241 3.24 -22.20 -21.04
CA ALA A 241 3.47 -20.93 -20.34
C ALA A 241 3.87 -21.13 -18.87
N GLN A 242 3.22 -22.06 -18.16
CA GLN A 242 3.58 -22.39 -16.79
C GLN A 242 4.99 -22.98 -16.70
N ALA A 243 5.35 -23.88 -17.62
CA ALA A 243 6.68 -24.47 -17.67
C ALA A 243 7.78 -23.45 -18.04
N LEU A 244 7.48 -22.51 -18.96
CA LEU A 244 8.40 -21.41 -19.30
C LEU A 244 8.64 -20.51 -18.09
N HIS A 245 7.58 -20.14 -17.37
CA HIS A 245 7.71 -19.35 -16.14
C HIS A 245 8.53 -20.09 -15.08
N ALA A 246 8.27 -21.39 -14.86
CA ALA A 246 9.02 -22.22 -13.93
C ALA A 246 10.51 -22.33 -14.27
N ALA A 247 10.85 -22.30 -15.56
CA ALA A 247 12.22 -22.28 -16.05
C ALA A 247 12.88 -20.88 -16.06
N GLY A 248 12.16 -19.84 -15.62
CA GLY A 248 12.65 -18.46 -15.58
C GLY A 248 12.46 -17.67 -16.88
N ASP A 249 11.87 -18.25 -17.93
CA ASP A 249 11.51 -17.54 -19.16
C ASP A 249 10.14 -16.86 -19.02
N VAL A 250 10.12 -15.80 -18.19
CA VAL A 250 8.91 -15.03 -17.89
C VAL A 250 8.34 -14.35 -19.13
N GLN A 251 9.20 -13.85 -20.02
CA GLN A 251 8.77 -13.20 -21.26
C GLN A 251 8.10 -14.21 -22.19
N GLY A 252 8.69 -15.41 -22.38
CA GLY A 252 8.10 -16.48 -23.16
C GLY A 252 6.76 -16.95 -22.60
N ALA A 253 6.63 -17.06 -21.28
CA ALA A 253 5.36 -17.39 -20.62
C ALA A 253 4.26 -16.36 -20.93
N VAL A 254 4.58 -15.07 -20.81
CA VAL A 254 3.65 -13.97 -21.10
C VAL A 254 3.24 -13.98 -22.58
N ASP A 255 4.18 -14.16 -23.50
CA ASP A 255 3.87 -14.19 -24.93
C ASP A 255 3.00 -15.40 -25.32
N ALA A 256 3.20 -16.56 -24.69
CA ALA A 256 2.35 -17.74 -24.87
C ALA A 256 0.91 -17.49 -24.39
N LEU A 257 0.72 -16.89 -23.22
CA LEU A 257 -0.61 -16.55 -22.71
C LEU A 257 -1.30 -15.47 -23.55
N LEU A 258 -0.57 -14.46 -24.02
CA LEU A 258 -1.10 -13.44 -24.93
C LEU A 258 -1.55 -14.04 -26.27
N ASP A 259 -0.90 -15.10 -26.76
CA ASP A 259 -1.34 -15.80 -27.97
C ASP A 259 -2.65 -16.57 -27.74
N ILE A 260 -2.87 -17.13 -26.54
CA ILE A 260 -4.18 -17.68 -26.18
C ILE A 260 -5.23 -16.58 -26.22
N VAL A 261 -5.01 -15.45 -25.52
CA VAL A 261 -5.99 -14.35 -25.46
C VAL A 261 -6.28 -13.76 -26.85
N ARG A 262 -5.28 -13.69 -27.73
CA ARG A 262 -5.45 -13.23 -29.12
C ARG A 262 -6.38 -14.13 -29.93
N ARG A 263 -6.30 -15.44 -29.72
CA ARG A 263 -7.04 -16.44 -30.49
C ARG A 263 -8.42 -16.68 -29.90
N ASP A 264 -8.51 -16.77 -28.58
CA ASP A 264 -9.73 -16.95 -27.81
C ASP A 264 -9.58 -16.33 -26.41
N ALA A 265 -10.08 -15.11 -26.25
CA ALA A 265 -10.04 -14.39 -24.98
C ALA A 265 -10.93 -15.03 -23.89
N GLY A 266 -11.92 -15.84 -24.29
CA GLY A 266 -12.87 -16.51 -23.40
C GLY A 266 -12.48 -17.93 -23.02
N TRP A 267 -11.36 -18.44 -23.56
CA TRP A 267 -10.91 -19.81 -23.31
C TRP A 267 -10.80 -20.11 -21.80
N GLU A 268 -11.50 -21.18 -21.37
CA GLU A 268 -11.67 -21.58 -19.96
C GLU A 268 -12.01 -20.40 -19.04
N ASP A 269 -13.07 -19.66 -19.34
CA ASP A 269 -13.53 -18.50 -18.55
C ASP A 269 -12.45 -17.41 -18.38
N GLY A 270 -11.58 -17.25 -19.38
CA GLY A 270 -10.52 -16.25 -19.38
C GLY A 270 -9.29 -16.64 -18.55
N LYS A 271 -9.06 -17.95 -18.33
CA LYS A 271 -7.94 -18.48 -17.55
C LYS A 271 -6.57 -17.91 -17.96
N ALA A 272 -6.32 -17.74 -19.26
CA ALA A 272 -5.07 -17.16 -19.74
C ALA A 272 -4.88 -15.69 -19.30
N LYS A 273 -5.96 -14.90 -19.29
CA LYS A 273 -5.95 -13.51 -18.80
C LYS A 273 -5.72 -13.48 -17.29
N THR A 274 -6.38 -14.34 -16.53
CA THR A 274 -6.17 -14.45 -15.08
C THR A 274 -4.72 -14.81 -14.76
N GLN A 275 -4.13 -15.78 -15.46
CA GLN A 275 -2.73 -16.16 -15.29
C GLN A 275 -1.76 -15.02 -15.63
N LEU A 276 -2.05 -14.20 -16.66
CA LEU A 276 -1.25 -13.01 -16.95
C LEU A 276 -1.25 -12.02 -15.77
N PHE A 277 -2.39 -11.79 -15.14
CA PHE A 277 -2.45 -10.94 -13.94
C PHE A 277 -1.65 -11.53 -12.79
N THR A 278 -1.77 -12.83 -12.52
CA THR A 278 -0.94 -13.50 -11.51
C THR A 278 0.56 -13.30 -11.77
N ILE A 279 1.03 -13.42 -13.01
CA ILE A 279 2.44 -13.14 -13.35
C ILE A 279 2.76 -11.66 -13.11
N PHE A 280 1.89 -10.74 -13.53
CA PHE A 280 2.14 -9.31 -13.38
C PHE A 280 2.17 -8.84 -11.92
N ASP A 281 1.32 -9.40 -11.07
CA ASP A 281 1.22 -9.01 -9.66
C ASP A 281 2.40 -9.58 -8.85
N ALA A 282 2.98 -10.70 -9.29
CA ALA A 282 4.18 -11.27 -8.68
C ALA A 282 5.47 -10.47 -8.98
N LEU A 283 5.46 -9.60 -10.00
CA LEU A 283 6.63 -8.84 -10.44
C LEU A 283 6.59 -7.40 -9.93
N LYS A 284 7.74 -6.70 -10.01
CA LYS A 284 7.79 -5.28 -9.66
C LYS A 284 6.94 -4.47 -10.66
N PRO A 285 6.21 -3.42 -10.24
CA PRO A 285 5.33 -2.66 -11.14
C PRO A 285 6.01 -2.04 -12.38
N ASN A 286 7.31 -1.77 -12.30
CA ASN A 286 8.14 -1.21 -13.37
C ASN A 286 8.92 -2.27 -14.16
N ASP A 287 8.62 -3.56 -13.95
CA ASP A 287 9.25 -4.64 -14.70
C ASP A 287 8.95 -4.51 -16.21
N PRO A 288 9.95 -4.57 -17.10
CA PRO A 288 9.74 -4.41 -18.54
C PRO A 288 8.75 -5.42 -19.15
N VAL A 289 8.69 -6.64 -18.63
CA VAL A 289 7.76 -7.69 -19.06
C VAL A 289 6.33 -7.30 -18.68
N VAL A 290 6.13 -6.78 -17.47
CA VAL A 290 4.81 -6.29 -17.01
C VAL A 290 4.34 -5.13 -17.86
N LEU A 291 5.17 -4.11 -18.05
CA LEU A 291 4.82 -2.92 -18.83
C LEU A 291 4.44 -3.29 -20.27
N THR A 292 5.25 -4.12 -20.91
CA THR A 292 5.02 -4.56 -22.30
C THR A 292 3.81 -5.49 -22.40
N GLY A 293 3.68 -6.44 -21.47
CA GLY A 293 2.61 -7.42 -21.41
C GLY A 293 1.24 -6.78 -21.19
N ARG A 294 1.12 -5.88 -20.20
CA ARG A 294 -0.13 -5.13 -19.93
C ARG A 294 -0.57 -4.31 -21.14
N ARG A 295 0.37 -3.64 -21.83
CA ARG A 295 0.07 -2.88 -23.06
C ARG A 295 -0.45 -3.78 -24.18
N LYS A 296 0.21 -4.93 -24.42
CA LYS A 296 -0.24 -5.90 -25.44
C LYS A 296 -1.62 -6.48 -25.09
N LEU A 297 -1.84 -6.87 -23.83
CA LEU A 297 -3.12 -7.40 -23.35
C LEU A 297 -4.25 -6.38 -23.54
N SER A 298 -4.02 -5.12 -23.14
CA SER A 298 -5.00 -4.04 -23.36
C SER A 298 -5.34 -3.89 -24.84
N SER A 299 -4.35 -3.93 -25.73
CA SER A 299 -4.62 -3.84 -27.17
C SER A 299 -5.44 -5.02 -27.69
N LEU A 300 -5.31 -6.22 -27.12
CA LEU A 300 -6.07 -7.39 -27.56
C LEU A 300 -7.52 -7.39 -27.04
N LEU A 301 -7.77 -6.81 -25.86
CA LEU A 301 -9.10 -6.78 -25.25
C LEU A 301 -10.01 -5.68 -25.81
N PHE A 302 -9.44 -4.67 -26.45
CA PHE A 302 -10.17 -3.50 -26.98
C PHE A 302 -9.98 -3.29 -28.50
N ALA A 303 -9.37 -4.25 -29.19
CA ALA A 303 -9.34 -4.29 -30.66
C ALA A 303 -10.60 -4.98 -31.20
#